data_AF-A0A653LLZ3-F1
#
_entry.id   AF-A0A653LLZ3-F1
#
_cell.length_a   1.000
_cell.length_b   1.000
_cell.length_c   1.000
_cell.angle_alpha   90.00
_cell.angle_beta   90.00
_cell.angle_gamma   90.00
#
_symmetry.space_group_name_H-M   'P 1'
#
loop_
_entity.id
_entity.type
_entity.pdbx_description
1 polymer ?
#
loop_
_entity_poly.entity_id
_entity_poly.type
_entity_poly.pdbx_seq_one_letter_code
_entity_poly.pdbx_strand_id
1 'polypeptide(L)'
;MLLLSNRWLVWVGLGYAALFAVNVAFARRNNERDLVNDAVLIVQVVALVPLMWLLADAGGLIPERVWLLTLVCALVLVGSTMHVKSLLRERRRPAFALASRVVAVASLVLVVGLGWMWGWPAGIGLVVPFVFLAARSLKSDWDGWRPGRIGLLELVGFVGVAVGAGMAVSV
;
A
#
# COMPACT_ATOMS: atom_id res chain seq x y z
N MET A 1 -18.62 -18.03 -16.08
CA MET A 1 -19.95 -17.89 -15.46
C MET A 1 -20.06 -16.67 -14.54
N LEU A 2 -19.09 -16.35 -13.67
CA LEU A 2 -19.12 -15.15 -12.79
C LEU A 2 -19.34 -13.79 -13.49
N LEU A 3 -18.67 -13.53 -14.62
CA LEU A 3 -18.83 -12.27 -15.39
C LEU A 3 -20.21 -12.11 -16.06
N LEU A 4 -20.89 -13.22 -16.35
CA LEU A 4 -22.20 -13.22 -17.01
C LEU A 4 -23.34 -13.09 -15.98
N SER A 5 -23.14 -13.60 -14.75
CA SER A 5 -24.10 -13.45 -13.65
C SER A 5 -24.05 -12.07 -13.00
N ASN A 6 -22.91 -11.38 -13.01
CA ASN A 6 -22.72 -10.09 -12.35
C ASN A 6 -22.32 -8.98 -13.33
N ARG A 7 -23.31 -8.38 -14.00
CA ARG A 7 -23.10 -7.34 -15.02
C ARG A 7 -22.26 -6.14 -14.56
N TRP A 8 -22.28 -5.84 -13.26
CA TRP A 8 -21.49 -4.75 -12.68
C TRP A 8 -19.97 -4.99 -12.77
N LEU A 9 -19.52 -6.25 -12.81
CA LEU A 9 -18.10 -6.60 -12.95
C LEU A 9 -17.51 -6.18 -14.31
N VAL A 10 -18.36 -6.08 -15.34
CA VAL A 10 -17.92 -5.57 -16.64
C VAL A 10 -17.47 -4.12 -16.51
N TRP A 11 -18.23 -3.29 -15.78
CA TRP A 11 -17.88 -1.89 -15.55
C TRP A 11 -16.62 -1.74 -14.69
N VAL A 12 -16.45 -2.58 -13.67
CA VAL A 12 -15.22 -2.61 -12.88
C VAL A 12 -14.02 -3.01 -13.74
N GLY A 13 -14.17 -4.07 -14.55
CA GLY A 13 -13.14 -4.52 -15.47
C GLY A 13 -12.75 -3.44 -16.49
N LEU A 14 -13.73 -2.71 -17.04
CA LEU A 14 -13.48 -1.57 -17.91
C LEU A 14 -12.74 -0.44 -17.20
N GLY A 15 -13.11 -0.13 -15.95
CA GLY A 15 -12.39 0.85 -15.13
C GLY A 15 -10.94 0.45 -14.89
N TYR A 16 -10.69 -0.80 -14.50
CA TYR A 16 -9.32 -1.33 -14.35
C TYR A 16 -8.55 -1.35 -15.67
N ALA A 17 -9.20 -1.68 -16.79
CA ALA A 17 -8.58 -1.64 -18.11
C ALA A 17 -8.20 -0.21 -18.53
N ALA A 18 -9.02 0.79 -18.20
CA ALA A 18 -8.70 2.19 -18.44
C ALA A 18 -7.50 2.64 -17.60
N LEU A 19 -7.47 2.31 -16.30
CA LEU A 19 -6.32 2.61 -15.43
C LEU A 19 -5.05 1.87 -15.89
N PHE A 20 -5.19 0.63 -16.36
CA PHE A 20 -4.08 -0.12 -16.94
C PHE A 20 -3.58 0.53 -18.24
N ALA A 21 -4.49 1.04 -19.08
CA ALA A 21 -4.12 1.78 -20.29
C ALA A 21 -3.32 3.05 -19.97
N VAL A 22 -3.64 3.75 -18.87
CA VAL A 22 -2.80 4.86 -18.37
C VAL A 22 -1.38 4.37 -18.09
N ASN A 23 -1.24 3.26 -17.36
CA ASN A 23 0.09 2.68 -17.07
C ASN A 23 0.84 2.29 -18.35
N VAL A 24 0.16 1.68 -19.32
CA VAL A 24 0.72 1.34 -20.63
C VAL A 24 1.13 2.60 -21.41
N ALA A 25 0.35 3.68 -21.34
CA ALA A 25 0.70 4.94 -21.99
C ALA A 25 1.98 5.55 -21.39
N PHE A 26 2.15 5.49 -20.05
CA PHE A 26 3.39 5.89 -19.40
C PHE A 26 4.57 4.99 -19.80
N ALA A 27 4.37 3.67 -19.87
CA ALA A 27 5.39 2.72 -20.33
C ALA A 27 5.82 3.01 -21.78
N ARG A 28 4.88 3.23 -22.70
CA ARG A 28 5.15 3.56 -24.11
C ARG A 28 5.95 4.86 -24.28
N ARG A 29 5.80 5.82 -23.36
CA ARG A 29 6.55 7.08 -23.35
C ARG A 29 7.91 6.96 -22.65
N ASN A 30 8.33 5.75 -22.26
CA ASN A 30 9.48 5.49 -21.38
C ASN A 30 9.42 6.27 -20.06
N ASN A 31 8.21 6.70 -19.65
CA ASN A 31 7.94 7.43 -18.42
C ASN A 31 7.27 6.53 -17.39
N GLU A 32 7.58 5.23 -17.41
CA GLU A 32 7.15 4.24 -16.40
C GLU A 32 7.65 4.58 -14.98
N ARG A 33 8.45 5.64 -14.86
CA ARG A 33 9.08 6.12 -13.62
C ARG A 33 8.36 7.31 -12.98
N ASP A 34 7.26 7.76 -13.57
CA ASP A 34 6.46 8.88 -13.08
C ASP A 34 5.78 8.56 -11.74
N LEU A 35 5.72 9.54 -10.83
CA LEU A 35 4.95 9.42 -9.58
C LEU A 35 3.46 9.19 -9.83
N VAL A 36 2.93 9.72 -10.93
CA VAL A 36 1.54 9.55 -11.32
C VAL A 36 1.27 8.08 -11.69
N ASN A 37 2.19 7.45 -12.42
CA ASN A 37 2.10 6.03 -12.76
C ASN A 37 2.12 5.15 -11.49
N ASP A 38 3.04 5.43 -10.57
CA ASP A 38 3.12 4.75 -9.27
C ASP A 38 1.82 4.93 -8.47
N ALA A 39 1.26 6.14 -8.44
CA ALA A 39 0.01 6.44 -7.73
C ALA A 39 -1.19 5.70 -8.32
N VAL A 40 -1.31 5.65 -9.65
CA VAL A 40 -2.36 4.90 -10.35
C VAL A 40 -2.26 3.41 -10.03
N LEU A 41 -1.07 2.85 -10.01
CA LEU A 41 -0.86 1.45 -9.63
C LEU A 41 -1.25 1.20 -8.17
N ILE A 42 -0.87 2.07 -7.25
CA ILE A 42 -1.26 1.96 -5.84
C ILE A 42 -2.79 1.98 -5.70
N VAL A 43 -3.47 2.91 -6.38
CA VAL A 43 -4.94 2.99 -6.37
C VAL A 43 -5.55 1.68 -6.88
N GLN A 44 -5.03 1.13 -7.98
CA GLN A 44 -5.50 -0.16 -8.51
C GLN A 44 -5.35 -1.29 -7.50
N VAL A 45 -4.18 -1.40 -6.84
CA VAL A 45 -3.91 -2.46 -5.87
C VAL A 45 -4.76 -2.30 -4.61
N VAL A 46 -4.87 -1.09 -4.07
CA VAL A 46 -5.66 -0.79 -2.87
C VAL A 46 -7.16 -1.04 -3.12
N ALA A 47 -7.67 -0.67 -4.31
CA ALA A 47 -9.06 -0.90 -4.68
C ALA A 47 -9.43 -2.39 -4.80
N LEU A 48 -8.45 -3.30 -4.87
CA LEU A 48 -8.74 -4.74 -4.82
C LEU A 48 -9.30 -5.16 -3.46
N VAL A 49 -8.95 -4.49 -2.36
CA VAL A 49 -9.41 -4.85 -1.01
C VAL A 49 -10.96 -4.81 -0.90
N PRO A 50 -11.65 -3.69 -1.18
CA PRO A 50 -13.11 -3.65 -1.16
C PRO A 50 -13.73 -4.45 -2.31
N LEU A 51 -13.06 -4.54 -3.46
CA LEU A 51 -13.56 -5.35 -4.58
C LEU A 51 -13.62 -6.83 -4.22
N MET A 52 -12.61 -7.37 -3.54
CA MET A 52 -12.59 -8.75 -3.09
C MET A 52 -13.71 -9.03 -2.07
N TRP A 53 -14.04 -8.06 -1.21
CA TRP A 53 -15.21 -8.17 -0.35
C TRP A 53 -16.51 -8.25 -1.14
N LEU A 54 -16.74 -7.33 -2.08
CA LEU A 54 -17.95 -7.32 -2.93
C LEU A 54 -18.10 -8.59 -3.79
N LEU A 55 -16.98 -9.23 -4.15
CA LEU A 55 -16.98 -10.50 -4.85
C LEU A 55 -17.36 -11.67 -3.94
N ALA A 56 -16.97 -11.62 -2.67
CA ALA A 56 -17.30 -12.65 -1.68
C ALA A 56 -18.74 -12.52 -1.15
N ASP A 57 -19.23 -11.29 -0.97
CA ASP A 57 -20.56 -10.97 -0.48
C ASP A 57 -21.30 -10.03 -1.45
N ALA A 58 -21.79 -10.62 -2.54
CA ALA A 58 -22.40 -9.88 -3.64
C ALA A 58 -23.74 -9.24 -3.23
N GLY A 59 -23.70 -7.97 -2.86
CA GLY A 59 -24.88 -7.16 -2.50
C GLY A 59 -24.85 -6.57 -1.09
N GLY A 60 -23.85 -6.94 -0.27
CA GLY A 60 -23.64 -6.36 1.05
C GLY A 60 -23.04 -4.96 0.99
N LEU A 61 -23.37 -4.13 1.99
CA LEU A 61 -22.62 -2.89 2.25
C LEU A 61 -21.19 -3.25 2.68
N ILE A 62 -20.20 -2.52 2.17
CA ILE A 62 -18.80 -2.72 2.55
C ILE A 62 -18.64 -2.32 4.03
N PRO A 63 -18.29 -3.26 4.92
CA PRO A 63 -18.11 -2.95 6.33
C PRO A 63 -16.97 -1.96 6.57
N GLU A 64 -17.07 -1.16 7.63
CA GLU A 64 -16.04 -0.18 8.02
C GLU A 64 -14.63 -0.81 8.08
N ARG A 65 -14.52 -2.01 8.67
CA ARG A 65 -13.27 -2.81 8.74
C ARG A 65 -12.58 -3.01 7.38
N VAL A 66 -13.32 -3.17 6.29
CA VAL A 66 -12.75 -3.32 4.95
C VAL A 66 -12.14 -2.01 4.47
N TRP A 67 -12.76 -0.87 4.78
CA TRP A 67 -12.20 0.45 4.51
C TRP A 67 -10.96 0.72 5.35
N LEU A 68 -10.93 0.30 6.61
CA LEU A 68 -9.74 0.40 7.46
C LEU A 68 -8.58 -0.43 6.88
N LEU A 69 -8.84 -1.67 6.44
CA LEU A 69 -7.83 -2.50 5.74
C LEU A 69 -7.36 -1.87 4.44
N THR A 70 -8.27 -1.25 3.68
CA THR A 70 -7.97 -0.52 2.46
C THR A 70 -7.00 0.64 2.75
N LEU A 71 -7.26 1.38 3.83
CA LEU A 71 -6.39 2.46 4.29
C LEU A 71 -5.01 1.93 4.74
N VAL A 72 -4.96 0.84 5.51
CA VAL A 72 -3.70 0.19 5.91
C VAL A 72 -2.88 -0.21 4.67
N CYS A 73 -3.53 -0.82 3.68
CA CYS A 73 -2.92 -1.21 2.41
C CYS A 73 -2.37 0.02 1.66
N ALA A 74 -3.11 1.12 1.63
CA ALA A 74 -2.65 2.36 1.01
C ALA A 74 -1.43 2.93 1.74
N LEU A 75 -1.47 3.02 3.07
CA LEU A 75 -0.38 3.59 3.88
C LEU A 75 0.93 2.81 3.71
N VAL A 76 0.86 1.48 3.67
CA VAL A 76 2.05 0.64 3.50
C VAL A 76 2.63 0.75 2.09
N LEU A 77 1.79 0.75 1.05
CA LEU A 77 2.24 0.86 -0.34
C LEU A 77 2.81 2.24 -0.66
N VAL A 78 2.12 3.31 -0.25
CA VAL A 78 2.60 4.69 -0.46
C VAL A 78 3.93 4.91 0.28
N GLY A 79 4.00 4.51 1.55
CA GLY A 79 5.22 4.67 2.36
C GLY A 79 6.41 3.90 1.78
N SER A 80 6.20 2.67 1.33
CA SER A 80 7.25 1.86 0.71
C SER A 80 7.71 2.41 -0.63
N THR A 81 6.78 2.76 -1.53
CA THR A 81 7.13 3.34 -2.84
C THR A 81 7.93 4.63 -2.69
N MET A 82 7.49 5.55 -1.81
CA MET A 82 8.23 6.79 -1.54
C MET A 82 9.63 6.51 -0.98
N HIS A 83 9.75 5.52 -0.10
CA HIS A 83 11.05 5.14 0.46
C HIS A 83 12.00 4.57 -0.58
N VAL A 84 11.58 3.56 -1.33
CA VAL A 84 12.40 2.95 -2.37
C VAL A 84 12.81 3.98 -3.41
N LYS A 85 11.90 4.89 -3.79
CA LYS A 85 12.19 5.98 -4.73
C LYS A 85 13.23 6.95 -4.17
N SER A 86 13.14 7.29 -2.88
CA SER A 86 14.14 8.13 -2.21
C SER A 86 15.53 7.50 -2.14
N LEU A 87 15.63 6.17 -2.04
CA LEU A 87 16.91 5.46 -1.93
C LEU A 87 17.58 5.17 -3.28
N LEU A 88 16.80 4.83 -4.30
CA LEU A 88 17.32 4.36 -5.58
C LEU A 88 17.44 5.49 -6.59
N ARG A 89 16.33 6.19 -6.86
CA ARG A 89 16.22 7.14 -7.98
C ARG A 89 16.58 8.55 -7.52
N GLU A 90 15.99 8.98 -6.41
CA GLU A 90 16.12 10.35 -5.93
C GLU A 90 17.08 10.48 -4.74
N ARG A 91 18.06 9.59 -4.68
CA ARG A 91 19.08 9.52 -3.62
C ARG A 91 19.81 10.85 -3.38
N ARG A 92 20.02 11.63 -4.45
CA ARG A 92 20.71 12.92 -4.39
C ARG A 92 19.80 14.09 -3.98
N ARG A 93 18.48 13.88 -3.89
CA ARG A 93 17.51 14.93 -3.56
C ARG A 93 17.06 14.79 -2.10
N PRO A 94 17.55 15.66 -1.19
CA PRO A 94 17.21 15.57 0.24
C PRO A 94 15.70 15.73 0.52
N ALA A 95 15.00 16.47 -0.35
CA ALA A 95 13.55 16.62 -0.26
C ALA A 95 12.80 15.28 -0.35
N PHE A 96 13.26 14.34 -1.18
CA PHE A 96 12.63 13.02 -1.30
C PHE A 96 12.90 12.13 -0.08
N ALA A 97 14.10 12.23 0.50
CA ALA A 97 14.41 11.54 1.75
C ALA A 97 13.54 12.06 2.90
N LEU A 98 13.37 13.38 3.00
CA LEU A 98 12.47 14.00 3.98
C LEU A 98 11.02 13.58 3.75
N ALA A 99 10.53 13.63 2.51
CA ALA A 99 9.17 13.22 2.18
C ALA A 99 8.91 11.75 2.54
N SER A 100 9.86 10.85 2.26
CA SER A 100 9.74 9.43 2.68
C SER A 100 9.63 9.28 4.20
N ARG A 101 10.43 10.01 4.97
CA ARG A 101 10.40 9.97 6.44
C ARG A 101 9.07 10.51 6.98
N VAL A 102 8.62 11.64 6.46
CA VAL A 102 7.34 12.26 6.85
C VAL A 102 6.20 11.30 6.57
N VAL A 103 6.15 10.69 5.38
CA VAL A 103 5.11 9.71 5.04
C VAL A 103 5.19 8.49 5.97
N ALA A 104 6.37 7.95 6.25
CA ALA A 104 6.50 6.77 7.10
C ALA A 104 6.06 7.05 8.56
N VAL A 105 6.45 8.21 9.11
CA VAL A 105 6.02 8.63 10.46
C VAL A 105 4.52 8.94 10.50
N ALA A 106 3.99 9.63 9.49
CA ALA A 106 2.55 9.89 9.40
C ALA A 106 1.74 8.59 9.30
N SER A 107 2.19 7.63 8.49
CA SER A 107 1.58 6.29 8.39
C SER A 107 1.59 5.57 9.74
N LEU A 108 2.69 5.64 10.50
CA LEU A 108 2.75 5.06 11.85
C LEU A 108 1.73 5.72 12.79
N VAL A 109 1.66 7.04 12.82
CA VAL A 109 0.71 7.77 13.67
C VAL A 109 -0.74 7.39 13.33
N LEU A 110 -1.08 7.34 12.03
CA LEU A 110 -2.39 6.93 11.58
C LEU A 110 -2.70 5.49 12.01
N VAL A 111 -1.75 4.57 11.86
CA VAL A 111 -1.91 3.17 12.25
C VAL A 111 -2.06 2.98 13.75
N VAL A 112 -1.40 3.79 14.58
CA VAL A 112 -1.63 3.81 16.03
C VAL A 112 -3.07 4.25 16.35
N GLY A 113 -3.58 5.27 15.66
CA GLY A 113 -4.98 5.68 15.78
C GLY A 113 -5.96 4.59 15.37
N LEU A 114 -5.69 3.91 14.25
CA LEU A 114 -6.49 2.76 13.79
C LEU A 114 -6.44 1.59 14.77
N GLY A 115 -5.28 1.32 15.35
CA GLY A 115 -5.10 0.28 16.37
C GLY A 115 -5.93 0.56 17.63
N TRP A 116 -6.12 1.83 17.99
CA TRP A 116 -7.03 2.21 19.07
C TRP A 116 -8.48 1.93 18.68
N MET A 117 -8.90 2.27 17.46
CA MET A 117 -10.27 2.00 16.98
C MET A 117 -10.60 0.50 16.94
N TRP A 118 -9.62 -0.35 16.63
CA TRP A 118 -9.78 -1.81 16.60
C TRP A 118 -9.72 -2.49 17.97
N GLY A 119 -9.23 -1.80 19.00
CA GLY A 119 -9.03 -2.34 20.33
C GLY A 119 -7.68 -3.03 20.53
N TRP A 120 -7.14 -2.88 21.74
CA TRP A 120 -5.93 -3.56 22.20
C TRP A 120 -6.31 -4.91 22.81
N PRO A 121 -5.61 -6.02 22.51
CA PRO A 121 -4.24 -6.12 21.96
C PRO A 121 -4.15 -6.35 20.43
N ALA A 122 -5.26 -6.53 19.73
CA ALA A 122 -5.27 -6.82 18.30
C ALA A 122 -4.57 -5.74 17.46
N GLY A 123 -4.73 -4.46 17.86
CA GLY A 123 -4.03 -3.32 17.25
C GLY A 123 -2.49 -3.36 17.35
N ILE A 124 -1.90 -4.07 18.32
CA ILE A 124 -0.42 -4.19 18.45
C ILE A 124 0.17 -4.85 17.21
N GLY A 125 -0.49 -5.90 16.71
CA GLY A 125 -0.03 -6.65 15.55
C GLY A 125 0.14 -5.77 14.32
N LEU A 126 -0.69 -4.72 14.19
CA LEU A 126 -0.63 -3.76 13.10
C LEU A 126 0.44 -2.67 13.33
N VAL A 127 0.62 -2.22 14.57
CA VAL A 127 1.57 -1.13 14.88
C VAL A 127 3.03 -1.58 14.75
N VAL A 128 3.37 -2.78 15.19
CA VAL A 128 4.73 -3.33 15.15
C VAL A 128 5.38 -3.24 13.75
N PRO A 129 4.77 -3.73 12.65
CA PRO A 129 5.37 -3.61 11.33
C PRO A 129 5.48 -2.15 10.86
N PHE A 130 4.55 -1.27 11.24
CA PHE A 130 4.67 0.16 10.90
C PHE A 130 5.78 0.87 11.69
N VAL A 131 6.05 0.46 12.93
CA VAL A 131 7.22 0.93 13.69
C VAL A 131 8.50 0.53 12.97
N PHE A 132 8.58 -0.73 12.51
CA PHE A 132 9.71 -1.20 11.71
C PHE A 132 9.88 -0.38 10.42
N LEU A 133 8.79 -0.16 9.67
CA LEU A 133 8.79 0.63 8.42
C LEU A 133 9.19 2.10 8.66
N ALA A 134 8.75 2.70 9.76
CA ALA A 134 9.15 4.04 10.17
C ALA A 134 10.62 4.09 10.58
N ALA A 135 11.07 3.16 11.43
CA ALA A 135 12.46 3.09 11.90
C ALA A 135 13.45 2.94 10.74
N ARG A 136 13.15 2.08 9.75
CA ARG A 136 14.01 1.96 8.56
C ARG A 136 14.08 3.27 7.78
N SER A 137 13.01 4.04 7.68
CA SER A 137 12.99 5.31 6.92
C SER A 137 13.92 6.37 7.53
N LEU A 138 14.15 6.31 8.84
CA LEU A 138 15.01 7.23 9.58
C LEU A 138 16.50 6.87 9.45
N LYS A 139 16.82 5.63 9.07
CA LYS A 139 18.20 5.24 8.82
C LYS A 139 18.79 6.08 7.69
N SER A 140 19.93 6.71 7.93
CA SER A 140 20.60 7.57 6.94
C SER A 140 21.64 6.82 6.10
N ASP A 141 22.12 5.67 6.55
CA ASP A 141 23.22 4.94 5.92
C ASP A 141 22.72 3.76 5.06
N TRP A 142 22.33 4.10 3.83
CA TRP A 142 21.92 3.16 2.78
C TRP A 142 22.96 3.06 1.65
N ASP A 143 24.16 3.61 1.83
CA ASP A 143 25.23 3.52 0.84
C ASP A 143 25.67 2.06 0.64
N GLY A 144 25.85 1.67 -0.62
CA GLY A 144 26.25 0.30 -1.01
C GLY A 144 25.18 -0.79 -0.98
N TRP A 145 23.93 -0.51 -0.57
CA TRP A 145 22.87 -1.51 -0.59
C TRP A 145 22.40 -1.82 -2.02
N ARG A 146 22.38 -3.11 -2.37
CA ARG A 146 21.82 -3.56 -3.65
C ARG A 146 20.29 -3.42 -3.64
N PRO A 147 19.65 -3.05 -4.77
CA PRO A 147 18.19 -2.91 -4.86
C PRO A 147 17.41 -4.14 -4.35
N GLY A 148 17.90 -5.35 -4.62
CA GLY A 148 17.24 -6.57 -4.14
C GLY A 148 17.20 -6.72 -2.61
N ARG A 149 18.20 -6.21 -1.88
CA ARG A 149 18.21 -6.25 -0.40
C ARG A 149 17.21 -5.27 0.19
N ILE A 150 17.07 -4.09 -0.44
CA ILE A 150 16.05 -3.10 -0.07
C ILE A 150 14.67 -3.71 -0.30
N GLY A 151 14.44 -4.31 -1.48
CA GLY A 151 13.18 -4.99 -1.79
C GLY A 151 12.83 -6.12 -0.81
N LEU A 152 13.81 -6.93 -0.38
CA LEU A 152 13.60 -7.97 0.62
C LEU A 152 13.18 -7.38 1.98
N LEU A 153 13.80 -6.27 2.40
CA LEU A 153 13.43 -5.59 3.64
C LEU A 153 11.99 -5.05 3.59
N GLU A 154 11.60 -4.47 2.46
CA GLU A 154 10.22 -4.01 2.24
C GLU A 154 9.23 -5.19 2.29
N LEU A 155 9.59 -6.32 1.68
CA LEU A 155 8.76 -7.52 1.69
C LEU A 155 8.52 -8.04 3.13
N VAL A 156 9.55 -8.03 3.98
CA VAL A 156 9.39 -8.39 5.40
C VAL A 156 8.39 -7.47 6.09
N GLY A 157 8.47 -6.16 5.80
CA GLY A 157 7.49 -5.18 6.30
C GLY A 157 6.07 -5.47 5.80
N PHE A 158 5.90 -5.75 4.51
CA PHE A 158 4.59 -6.08 3.92
C PHE A 158 3.98 -7.36 4.51
N VAL A 159 4.79 -8.41 4.68
CA VAL A 159 4.35 -9.65 5.33
C VAL A 159 3.94 -9.36 6.78
N GLY A 160 4.72 -8.56 7.51
CA GLY A 160 4.37 -8.14 8.86
C GLY A 160 3.03 -7.40 8.92
N VAL A 161 2.79 -6.45 8.00
CA VAL A 161 1.51 -5.74 7.91
C VAL A 161 0.37 -6.69 7.57
N ALA A 162 0.55 -7.61 6.63
CA ALA A 162 -0.49 -8.57 6.25
C ALA A 162 -0.86 -9.51 7.41
N VAL A 163 0.13 -10.01 8.15
CA VAL A 163 -0.08 -10.83 9.36
C VAL A 163 -0.79 -10.02 10.44
N GLY A 164 -0.30 -8.81 10.73
CA GLY A 164 -0.92 -7.92 11.73
C GLY A 164 -2.37 -7.56 11.39
N ALA A 165 -2.65 -7.27 10.13
CA ALA A 165 -3.99 -7.01 9.63
C ALA A 165 -4.89 -8.25 9.73
N GLY A 166 -4.38 -9.44 9.39
CA GLY A 166 -5.11 -10.69 9.53
C GLY A 166 -5.50 -10.98 10.99
N MET A 167 -4.59 -10.74 11.93
CA MET A 167 -4.88 -10.85 13.36
C MET A 167 -5.94 -9.85 13.81
N ALA A 168 -5.86 -8.59 13.35
CA ALA A 168 -6.81 -7.55 13.71
C ALA A 168 -8.24 -7.82 13.20
N VAL A 169 -8.39 -8.58 12.10
CA VAL A 169 -9.70 -8.96 11.54
C VAL A 169 -10.27 -10.21 12.20
N SER A 170 -9.44 -11.01 12.87
CA SER A 170 -9.85 -12.26 13.53
C SER A 170 -10.41 -12.10 14.95
N VAL A 171 -10.46 -10.88 15.47
CA VAL A 171 -10.97 -10.51 16.79
C VAL A 171 -12.31 -9.82 16.65
#